data_AF-A0A1M7FL76-F1
#
_entry.id   AF-A0A1M7FL76-F1
#
_cell.length_a   1.000
_cell.length_b   1.000
_cell.length_c   1.000
_cell.angle_alpha   90.00
_cell.angle_beta   90.00
_cell.angle_gamma   90.00
#
_symmetry.space_group_name_H-M   'P 1'
#
loop_
_entity.id
_entity.type
_entity.pdbx_description
1 polymer ?
#
loop_
_entity_poly.entity_id
_entity_poly.type
_entity_poly.pdbx_seq_one_letter_code
_entity_poly.pdbx_strand_id
1 'polypeptide(L)'
;MNEIDFIKERVKFGEHILQLRRKIKSSEYQNRHISQQELADRSDYLNKKTIGQVERGEVNVQFDTLLAIAQVLNISLKELLDY
;
A
#
# COMPACT_ATOMS: atom_id res chain seq x y z
N MET A 1 -18.90 24.35 -3.55
CA MET A 1 -18.32 23.01 -3.70
C MET A 1 -16.99 23.05 -2.98
N ASN A 2 -16.79 22.22 -1.95
CA ASN A 2 -15.46 22.16 -1.33
C ASN A 2 -14.49 21.59 -2.37
N GLU A 3 -13.40 22.32 -2.63
CA GLU A 3 -12.36 21.87 -3.54
C GLU A 3 -11.71 20.61 -2.97
N ILE A 4 -11.47 19.61 -3.83
CA ILE A 4 -10.85 18.35 -3.41
C ILE A 4 -9.35 18.60 -3.25
N ASP A 5 -8.84 18.42 -2.04
CA ASP A 5 -7.40 18.39 -1.79
C ASP A 5 -6.84 17.01 -2.16
N PHE A 6 -6.47 16.84 -3.43
CA PHE A 6 -5.92 15.59 -3.94
C PHE A 6 -4.62 15.16 -3.26
N ILE A 7 -3.83 16.09 -2.72
CA ILE A 7 -2.60 15.76 -2.01
C ILE A 7 -2.97 15.11 -0.68
N LYS A 8 -3.87 15.75 0.07
CA LYS A 8 -4.35 15.24 1.36
C LYS A 8 -5.01 13.87 1.23
N GLU A 9 -5.84 13.67 0.21
CA GLU A 9 -6.49 12.37 -0.01
C GLU A 9 -5.49 11.26 -0.36
N ARG A 10 -4.47 11.54 -1.16
CA ARG A 10 -3.40 10.56 -1.43
C ARG A 10 -2.61 10.19 -0.18
N VAL A 11 -2.31 11.17 0.69
CA VAL A 11 -1.61 10.91 1.95
C VAL A 11 -2.44 10.00 2.85
N LYS A 12 -3.73 10.30 3.04
CA LYS A 12 -4.63 9.43 3.84
C LYS A 12 -4.69 8.00 3.29
N PHE A 13 -4.85 7.86 1.98
CA PHE A 13 -4.88 6.56 1.34
C PHE A 13 -3.56 5.80 1.50
N GLY A 14 -2.42 6.49 1.37
CA GLY A 14 -1.10 5.91 1.62
C GLY A 14 -0.92 5.43 3.07
N GLU A 15 -1.39 6.22 4.05
CA GLU A 15 -1.39 5.84 5.46
C GLU A 15 -2.24 4.59 5.73
N HIS A 16 -3.40 4.46 5.07
CA HIS A 16 -4.24 3.26 5.15
C HIS A 16 -3.51 2.02 4.63
N ILE A 17 -2.87 2.10 3.46
CA ILE A 17 -2.06 0.99 2.91
C ILE A 17 -0.93 0.61 3.87
N LEU A 18 -0.26 1.60 4.47
CA LEU A 18 0.77 1.36 5.47
C LEU A 18 0.22 0.60 6.69
N GLN A 19 -0.97 0.96 7.17
CA GLN A 19 -1.61 0.27 8.29
C GLN A 19 -2.00 -1.16 7.91
N LEU A 20 -2.56 -1.38 6.72
CA LEU A 20 -2.88 -2.71 6.21
C LEU A 20 -1.63 -3.60 6.13
N ARG A 21 -0.54 -3.11 5.53
CA ARG A 21 0.73 -3.85 5.48
C ARG A 21 1.23 -4.21 6.87
N ARG A 22 1.16 -3.27 7.81
CA ARG A 22 1.59 -3.50 9.20
C ARG A 22 0.70 -4.50 9.96
N LYS A 23 -0.43 -4.96 9.45
CA LYS A 23 -1.15 -6.10 10.05
C LYS A 23 -0.45 -7.44 9.80
N ILE A 24 0.40 -7.50 8.77
CA ILE A 24 1.10 -8.72 8.36
C ILE A 24 2.43 -8.86 9.12
N LYS A 25 2.71 -10.05 9.65
CA LYS A 25 3.97 -10.36 10.31
C LYS A 25 5.07 -10.62 9.28
N SER A 26 6.29 -10.19 9.60
CA SER A 26 7.47 -10.52 8.80
C SER A 26 7.81 -11.99 8.97
N SER A 27 8.09 -12.66 7.86
CA SER A 27 8.73 -13.96 7.76
C SER A 27 10.25 -13.89 7.91
N GLU A 28 10.86 -12.74 7.59
CA GLU A 28 12.32 -12.54 7.68
C GLU A 28 12.80 -12.08 9.07
N TYR A 29 11.97 -11.31 9.79
CA TYR A 29 12.35 -10.68 11.05
C TYR A 29 11.37 -11.01 12.17
N GLN A 30 11.85 -11.73 13.19
CA GLN A 30 11.05 -12.05 14.37
C GLN A 30 10.49 -10.80 15.06
N ASN A 31 9.24 -10.88 15.50
CA ASN A 31 8.51 -9.81 16.20
C ASN A 31 8.36 -8.50 15.41
N ARG A 32 8.60 -8.50 14.09
CA ARG A 32 8.37 -7.34 13.23
C ARG A 32 7.20 -7.55 12.28
N HIS A 33 6.71 -6.43 11.77
CA HIS A 33 5.77 -6.41 10.66
C HIS A 33 6.54 -6.51 9.35
N ILE A 34 5.87 -7.03 8.31
CA ILE A 34 6.45 -7.19 6.99
C ILE A 34 7.03 -5.87 6.48
N SER A 35 8.23 -5.91 5.90
CA SER A 35 8.85 -4.72 5.30
C SER A 35 8.22 -4.38 3.94
N GLN A 36 8.49 -3.20 3.39
CA GLN A 36 8.10 -2.87 2.00
C GLN A 36 8.81 -3.78 0.98
N GLN A 37 10.07 -4.16 1.28
CA GLN A 37 10.83 -5.06 0.42
C GLN A 37 10.20 -6.44 0.44
N GLU A 38 9.97 -6.98 1.64
CA GLU A 38 9.39 -8.30 1.82
C GLU A 38 7.95 -8.40 1.28
N LEU A 39 7.18 -7.30 1.26
CA LEU A 39 5.89 -7.26 0.56
C LEU A 39 6.07 -7.24 -0.96
N ALA A 40 7.05 -6.49 -1.48
CA ALA A 40 7.37 -6.45 -2.90
C ALA A 40 7.84 -7.82 -3.40
N ASP A 41 8.62 -8.55 -2.61
CA ASP A 41 9.15 -9.87 -2.95
C ASP A 41 8.05 -10.93 -3.15
N ARG A 42 6.79 -10.61 -2.80
CA ARG A 42 5.61 -11.45 -3.06
C ARG A 42 4.95 -11.21 -4.43
N SER A 43 5.50 -10.31 -5.25
CA SER A 43 4.93 -9.96 -6.57
C SER A 43 6.00 -9.54 -7.56
N ASP A 44 5.91 -10.06 -8.78
CA ASP A 44 6.75 -9.63 -9.91
C ASP A 44 6.36 -8.24 -10.45
N TYR A 45 5.19 -7.72 -10.06
CA TYR A 45 4.65 -6.45 -10.54
C TYR A 45 5.03 -5.25 -9.66
N LEU A 46 5.32 -5.50 -8.38
CA LEU A 46 5.61 -4.45 -7.41
C LEU A 46 7.10 -4.42 -7.07
N ASN A 47 7.60 -3.22 -6.82
CA ASN A 47 8.91 -3.03 -6.22
C ASN A 47 8.80 -2.18 -4.94
N LYS A 48 9.81 -2.27 -4.08
CA LYS A 48 9.88 -1.52 -2.81
C LYS A 48 9.64 -0.02 -2.99
N LYS A 49 10.20 0.58 -4.05
CA LYS A 49 10.09 2.02 -4.31
C LYS A 49 8.63 2.41 -4.57
N THR A 50 7.94 1.67 -5.45
CA THR A 50 6.52 1.89 -5.76
C THR A 50 5.66 1.82 -4.50
N ILE A 51 5.82 0.77 -3.68
CA ILE A 51 5.07 0.63 -2.42
C ILE A 51 5.35 1.84 -1.50
N GLY A 52 6.62 2.23 -1.34
CA GLY A 52 6.96 3.37 -0.51
C GLY A 52 6.40 4.70 -0.99
N GLN A 53 6.40 4.95 -2.30
CA GLN A 53 5.82 6.16 -2.89
C GLN A 53 4.31 6.21 -2.71
N VAL A 54 3.61 5.07 -2.85
CA VAL A 54 2.18 4.95 -2.60
C VAL A 54 1.86 5.20 -1.13
N GLU A 55 2.59 4.57 -0.20
CA GLU A 55 2.38 4.76 1.24
C GLU A 55 2.60 6.20 1.72
N ARG A 56 3.42 6.98 1.01
CA ARG A 56 3.64 8.41 1.30
C ARG A 56 2.70 9.36 0.54
N GLY A 57 1.82 8.85 -0.32
CA GLY A 57 0.92 9.66 -1.14
C GLY A 57 1.62 10.48 -2.22
N GLU A 58 2.85 10.13 -2.58
CA GLU A 58 3.71 10.89 -3.52
C GLU A 58 3.30 10.71 -4.99
N VAL A 59 2.55 9.65 -5.29
CA VAL A 59 2.20 9.27 -6.66
C VAL A 59 0.70 9.12 -6.83
N ASN A 60 0.19 9.49 -8.00
CA ASN A 60 -1.13 9.07 -8.44
C ASN A 60 -1.04 7.60 -8.87
N VAL A 61 -1.49 6.71 -7.99
CA VAL A 61 -1.36 5.27 -8.19
C VAL A 61 -2.27 4.78 -9.32
N GLN A 62 -1.72 3.95 -10.20
CA GLN A 62 -2.50 3.34 -11.28
C GLN A 62 -3.36 2.20 -10.75
N PHE A 63 -4.49 1.96 -11.41
CA PHE A 63 -5.44 0.90 -11.03
C PHE A 63 -4.78 -0.49 -10.95
N ASP A 64 -3.92 -0.84 -11.92
CA ASP A 64 -3.21 -2.12 -11.91
C ASP A 64 -2.27 -2.26 -10.70
N THR A 65 -1.65 -1.16 -10.26
CA THR A 65 -0.85 -1.15 -9.04
C THR A 65 -1.72 -1.35 -7.80
N LEU A 66 -2.94 -0.80 -7.77
CA LEU A 66 -3.90 -1.05 -6.69
C LEU A 66 -4.31 -2.52 -6.62
N LEU A 67 -4.57 -3.15 -7.77
CA LEU A 67 -4.87 -4.58 -7.85
C LEU A 67 -3.71 -5.44 -7.34
N ALA A 68 -2.49 -5.12 -7.78
CA ALA A 68 -1.30 -5.82 -7.31
C ALA A 68 -1.08 -5.66 -5.80
N ILE A 69 -1.31 -4.46 -5.25
CA ILE A 69 -1.23 -4.20 -3.80
C ILE A 69 -2.27 -5.01 -3.04
N ALA A 70 -3.54 -5.01 -3.50
CA ALA A 70 -4.61 -5.80 -2.88
C ALA A 70 -4.26 -7.30 -2.87
N GLN A 71 -3.70 -7.81 -3.97
CA GLN A 71 -3.27 -9.19 -4.10
C GLN A 71 -2.16 -9.55 -3.10
N VAL A 72 -1.08 -8.76 -2.99
CA VAL A 72 0.03 -9.07 -2.06
C VAL A 72 -0.35 -8.89 -0.59
N LEU A 73 -1.31 -8.02 -0.30
CA LEU A 73 -1.91 -7.86 1.02
C LEU A 73 -2.96 -8.94 1.33
N ASN A 74 -3.35 -9.76 0.34
CA ASN A 74 -4.40 -10.78 0.43
C ASN A 74 -5.74 -10.22 0.91
N ILE A 75 -6.15 -9.08 0.35
CA ILE A 75 -7.43 -8.41 0.62
C ILE A 75 -8.16 -8.09 -0.68
N SER A 76 -9.46 -7.77 -0.58
CA SER A 76 -10.20 -7.30 -1.75
C SER A 76 -9.84 -5.86 -2.12
N LEU A 77 -9.99 -5.47 -3.39
CA LEU A 77 -9.83 -4.08 -3.80
C LEU A 77 -10.82 -3.15 -3.05
N LYS A 78 -12.01 -3.64 -2.70
CA LYS A 78 -12.98 -2.90 -1.89
C LYS A 78 -12.40 -2.57 -0.50
N GLU A 79 -11.79 -3.54 0.17
CA GLU A 79 -11.17 -3.33 1.47
C GLU A 79 -9.94 -2.41 1.37
N LEU A 80 -9.17 -2.52 0.28
CA LEU A 80 -8.07 -1.59 0.01
C LEU A 80 -8.56 -0.14 -0.08
N LEU A 81 -9.71 0.10 -0.72
CA LEU A 81 -10.28 1.43 -0.95
C LEU A 81 -11.16 1.96 0.20
N ASP A 82 -11.28 1.22 1.30
CA ASP A 82 -12.05 1.61 2.49
C ASP A 82 -11.15 2.37 3.48
N TYR A 83 -10.90 3.66 3.20
CA TYR A 83 -9.91 4.53 3.89
C TYR A 83 -10.50 5.82 4.46
#